data_AF-W6AI26-F1
#
_entry.id   AF-W6AI26-F1
#
_cell.length_a   1.000
_cell.length_b   1.000
_cell.length_c   1.000
_cell.angle_alpha   90.00
_cell.angle_beta   90.00
_cell.angle_gamma   90.00
#
_symmetry.space_group_name_H-M   'P 1'
#
loop_
_entity.id
_entity.type
_entity.pdbx_description
1 polymer ?
#
loop_
_entity_poly.entity_id
_entity_poly.type
_entity_poly.pdbx_seq_one_letter_code
_entity_poly.pdbx_strand_id
1 'polypeptide(L)'
;MEQVFSKILNEKKITTSDEIYFEKIADVIARLFTDYNGISQLQKGYNLNEVEQIWCLNVDEEYDLDQKLSEGYYNWVSNDGLYIYNFNAQKDLQKRLKDIDKLIATKTQFIVFKQTFKGTKKSQYQFYGVFMYDKTLDDGQTIAYKKISDEFKFNFKDL
;
A
#
# COMPACT_ATOMS: atom_id res chain seq x y z
N MET A 1 -3.97 -18.94 10.47
CA MET A 1 -4.38 -17.51 10.43
C MET A 1 -4.37 -16.88 11.81
N GLU A 2 -5.12 -17.41 12.79
CA GLU A 2 -5.18 -16.81 14.14
C GLU A 2 -3.83 -16.73 14.85
N GLN A 3 -2.98 -17.76 14.75
CA GLN A 3 -1.64 -17.73 15.37
C GLN A 3 -0.72 -16.64 14.81
N VAL A 4 -0.72 -16.43 13.49
CA VAL A 4 0.06 -15.37 12.83
C VAL A 4 -0.49 -13.99 13.21
N PHE A 5 -1.80 -13.85 13.26
CA PHE A 5 -2.44 -12.60 13.67
C PHE A 5 -2.16 -12.24 15.13
N SER A 6 -2.26 -13.21 16.05
CA SER A 6 -1.89 -13.01 17.45
C SER A 6 -0.42 -12.63 17.61
N LYS A 7 0.49 -13.24 16.83
CA LYS A 7 1.90 -12.83 16.78
C LYS A 7 2.03 -11.36 16.36
N ILE A 8 1.38 -10.94 15.28
CA ILE A 8 1.41 -9.57 14.77
C ILE A 8 0.96 -8.56 15.85
N LEU A 9 -0.14 -8.86 16.55
CA LEU A 9 -0.66 -8.01 17.62
C LEU A 9 0.29 -7.95 18.82
N ASN A 10 0.85 -9.09 19.23
CA ASN A 10 1.77 -9.16 20.37
C ASN A 10 3.11 -8.47 20.09
N GLU A 11 3.68 -8.67 18.90
CA GLU A 11 4.94 -8.04 18.48
C GLU A 11 4.74 -6.57 18.08
N LYS A 12 3.49 -6.12 17.97
CA LYS A 12 3.12 -4.80 17.41
C LYS A 12 3.83 -4.57 16.08
N LYS A 13 3.88 -5.59 15.22
CA LYS A 13 4.61 -5.55 13.94
C LYS A 13 4.03 -6.50 12.90
N ILE A 14 3.98 -6.06 11.65
CA ILE A 14 3.67 -6.90 10.48
C ILE A 14 4.85 -6.90 9.52
N THR A 15 5.10 -8.04 8.89
CA THR A 15 6.21 -8.27 7.95
C THR A 15 5.72 -8.90 6.65
N THR A 16 6.44 -8.72 5.55
CA THR A 16 6.10 -9.34 4.25
C THR A 16 6.17 -10.87 4.28
N SER A 17 6.85 -11.44 5.27
CA SER A 17 6.91 -12.88 5.53
C SER A 17 5.71 -13.45 6.29
N ASP A 18 4.87 -12.60 6.89
CA ASP A 18 3.69 -13.08 7.60
C ASP A 18 2.63 -13.57 6.59
N GLU A 19 2.29 -14.86 6.67
CA GLU A 19 1.29 -15.50 5.82
C GLU A 19 -0.14 -15.18 6.27
N ILE A 20 -0.47 -13.89 6.25
CA ILE A 20 -1.80 -13.36 6.56
C ILE A 20 -2.41 -12.67 5.34
N TYR A 21 -3.67 -13.00 5.07
CA TYR A 21 -4.42 -12.49 3.93
C TYR A 21 -5.75 -11.95 4.43
N PHE A 22 -6.10 -10.74 3.99
CA PHE A 22 -7.34 -10.05 4.32
C PHE A 22 -8.27 -10.13 3.12
N GLU A 23 -9.51 -10.62 3.31
CA GLU A 23 -10.44 -10.77 2.18
C GLU A 23 -10.87 -9.42 1.61
N LYS A 24 -10.96 -8.39 2.46
CA LYS A 24 -11.39 -7.04 2.08
C LYS A 24 -10.44 -5.99 2.63
N ILE A 25 -10.41 -4.83 1.97
CA ILE A 25 -9.76 -3.61 2.50
C ILE A 25 -10.31 -3.29 3.89
N ALA A 26 -11.63 -3.42 4.09
CA ALA A 26 -12.25 -3.20 5.39
C ALA A 26 -11.67 -4.12 6.48
N ASP A 27 -11.24 -5.34 6.15
CA ASP A 27 -10.63 -6.26 7.12
C ASP A 27 -9.21 -5.81 7.49
N VAL A 28 -8.43 -5.31 6.53
CA VAL A 28 -7.11 -4.69 6.80
C VAL A 28 -7.28 -3.58 7.82
N ILE A 29 -8.22 -2.66 7.54
CA ILE A 29 -8.49 -1.50 8.39
C ILE A 29 -8.98 -1.96 9.76
N ALA A 30 -10.07 -2.73 9.82
CA ALA A 30 -10.72 -3.09 11.06
C ALA A 30 -9.85 -3.95 11.98
N ARG A 31 -8.98 -4.80 11.41
CA ARG A 31 -8.15 -5.72 12.20
C ARG A 31 -6.78 -5.16 12.55
N LEU A 32 -6.24 -4.18 11.83
CA LEU A 32 -4.89 -3.68 12.14
C LEU A 32 -4.87 -2.23 12.62
N PHE A 33 -5.88 -1.43 12.28
CA PHE A 33 -5.80 0.03 12.39
C PHE A 33 -7.03 0.69 13.04
N THR A 34 -7.97 -0.10 13.59
CA THR A 34 -9.13 0.43 14.34
C THR A 34 -9.35 -0.21 15.71
N ASP A 35 -10.30 0.38 16.44
CA ASP A 35 -10.72 0.05 17.81
C ASP A 35 -11.18 -1.39 18.03
N TYR A 36 -11.40 -2.19 16.98
CA TYR A 36 -11.74 -3.61 17.17
C TYR A 36 -10.64 -4.39 17.91
N ASN A 37 -9.41 -3.87 17.87
CA ASN A 37 -8.27 -4.34 18.68
C ASN A 37 -7.77 -3.27 19.66
N GLY A 38 -8.58 -2.26 19.97
CA GLY A 38 -8.25 -1.17 20.89
C GLY A 38 -7.28 -0.12 20.33
N ILE A 39 -7.05 -0.13 19.02
CA ILE A 39 -6.01 0.67 18.36
C ILE A 39 -6.65 1.53 17.26
N SER A 40 -7.22 2.67 17.60
CA SER A 40 -7.54 3.69 16.58
C SER A 40 -6.25 4.35 16.10
N GLN A 41 -5.83 4.05 14.88
CA GLN A 41 -4.70 4.73 14.22
C GLN A 41 -5.12 5.62 13.06
N LEU A 42 -6.36 5.52 12.56
CA LEU A 42 -6.81 6.33 11.44
C LEU A 42 -7.23 7.74 11.87
N GLN A 43 -6.65 8.76 11.25
CA GLN A 43 -7.03 10.16 11.45
C GLN A 43 -8.07 10.63 10.42
N LYS A 44 -7.78 10.42 9.13
CA LYS A 44 -8.65 10.82 8.01
C LYS A 44 -8.43 9.94 6.80
N GLY A 45 -9.51 9.35 6.29
CA GLY A 45 -9.41 8.41 5.16
C GLY A 45 -8.50 7.24 5.54
N TYR A 46 -7.43 7.04 4.76
CA TYR A 46 -6.43 6.00 4.99
C TYR A 46 -5.13 6.51 5.66
N ASN A 47 -5.12 7.76 6.17
CA ASN A 47 -3.94 8.31 6.83
C ASN A 47 -3.87 7.86 8.29
N LEU A 48 -2.71 7.36 8.69
CA LEU A 48 -2.40 7.04 10.09
C LEU A 48 -1.91 8.29 10.84
N ASN A 49 -1.11 9.12 10.17
CA ASN A 49 -0.64 10.41 10.66
C ASN A 49 -0.21 11.29 9.47
N GLU A 50 0.60 12.33 9.73
CA GLU A 50 1.06 13.27 8.69
C GLU A 50 2.01 12.64 7.66
N VAL A 51 2.68 11.55 8.02
CA VAL A 51 3.70 10.89 7.18
C VAL A 51 3.29 9.50 6.72
N GLU A 52 2.44 8.79 7.46
CA GLU A 52 2.05 7.41 7.18
C GLU A 52 0.64 7.28 6.62
N GLN A 53 0.50 6.56 5.52
CA GLN A 53 -0.77 6.31 4.84
C GLN A 53 -0.89 4.84 4.41
N ILE A 54 -2.06 4.23 4.62
CA ILE A 54 -2.36 2.89 4.13
C ILE A 54 -2.67 2.95 2.63
N TRP A 55 -2.10 2.03 1.86
CA TRP A 55 -2.42 1.84 0.45
C TRP A 55 -2.77 0.38 0.15
N CYS A 56 -4.05 0.12 -0.09
CA CYS A 56 -4.48 -1.17 -0.64
C CYS A 56 -4.32 -1.13 -2.16
N LEU A 57 -3.25 -1.76 -2.65
CA LEU A 57 -2.82 -1.74 -4.03
C LEU A 57 -3.53 -2.84 -4.81
N ASN A 58 -4.41 -2.45 -5.72
CA ASN A 58 -4.91 -3.38 -6.73
C ASN A 58 -3.86 -3.53 -7.83
N VAL A 59 -3.51 -4.79 -8.12
CA VAL A 59 -2.61 -5.17 -9.21
C VAL A 59 -3.36 -6.13 -10.11
N ASP A 60 -3.32 -5.86 -11.42
CA ASP A 60 -3.83 -6.80 -12.41
C ASP A 60 -2.68 -7.75 -12.78
N GLU A 61 -2.74 -9.00 -12.29
CA GLU A 61 -1.65 -9.99 -12.44
C GLU A 61 -1.59 -10.64 -13.85
N GLU A 62 -2.63 -10.50 -14.68
CA GLU A 62 -2.78 -11.23 -15.96
C GLU A 62 -2.91 -10.34 -17.21
N TYR A 63 -2.18 -9.22 -17.41
CA TYR A 63 -2.56 -8.34 -18.53
C TYR A 63 -1.46 -7.64 -19.33
N ASP A 64 -1.82 -7.40 -20.59
CA ASP A 64 -1.13 -6.62 -21.61
C ASP A 64 -1.01 -5.15 -21.15
N LEU A 65 0.22 -4.71 -20.91
CA LEU A 65 0.55 -3.38 -20.44
C LEU A 65 -0.02 -2.29 -21.35
N ASP A 66 -0.05 -2.53 -22.67
CA ASP A 66 -0.50 -1.54 -23.65
C ASP A 66 -1.99 -1.27 -23.52
N GLN A 67 -2.79 -2.31 -23.25
CA GLN A 67 -4.22 -2.16 -22.99
C GLN A 67 -4.47 -1.31 -21.73
N LYS A 68 -3.72 -1.54 -20.65
CA LYS A 68 -3.94 -0.82 -19.38
C LYS A 68 -3.46 0.63 -19.41
N LEU A 69 -2.39 0.90 -20.15
CA LEU A 69 -1.98 2.26 -20.45
C LEU A 69 -3.07 3.00 -21.24
N SER A 70 -3.79 2.32 -22.14
CA SER A 70 -4.93 2.92 -22.86
C SER A 70 -6.14 3.24 -21.96
N GLU A 71 -6.33 2.49 -20.86
CA GLU A 71 -7.37 2.78 -19.84
C GLU A 71 -7.02 4.03 -19.01
N GLY A 72 -5.77 4.49 -19.04
CA GLY A 72 -5.34 5.76 -18.47
C GLY A 72 -5.07 5.75 -16.96
N TYR A 73 -5.20 4.61 -16.29
CA TYR A 73 -4.79 4.41 -14.89
C TYR A 73 -4.32 2.98 -14.68
N TYR A 74 -3.11 2.81 -14.14
CA TYR A 74 -2.56 1.48 -13.93
C TYR A 74 -1.56 1.45 -12.78
N ASN A 75 -1.55 0.35 -12.03
CA ASN A 75 -0.47 0.06 -11.08
C ASN A 75 0.16 -1.29 -11.39
N TRP A 76 1.48 -1.35 -11.31
CA TRP A 76 2.22 -2.60 -11.41
C TRP A 76 3.43 -2.60 -10.49
N VAL A 77 3.99 -3.78 -10.31
CA VAL A 77 5.15 -4.02 -9.45
C VAL A 77 6.30 -4.48 -10.32
N SER A 78 7.52 -4.05 -10.01
CA SER A 78 8.72 -4.58 -10.65
C SER A 78 8.91 -6.09 -10.38
N ASN A 79 9.63 -6.79 -11.25
CA ASN A 79 9.89 -8.23 -11.11
C ASN A 79 10.62 -8.60 -9.80
N ASP A 80 11.46 -7.70 -9.29
CA ASP A 80 12.18 -7.87 -8.01
C ASP A 80 11.33 -7.48 -6.78
N GLY A 81 10.13 -6.93 -7.00
CA GLY A 81 9.23 -6.47 -5.94
C GLY A 81 9.70 -5.23 -5.17
N LEU A 82 10.74 -4.53 -5.66
CA LEU A 82 11.30 -3.36 -5.00
C LEU A 82 10.60 -2.06 -5.38
N TYR A 83 9.85 -2.06 -6.48
CA TYR A 83 9.16 -0.88 -6.99
C TYR A 83 7.68 -1.15 -7.23
N ILE A 84 6.86 -0.14 -6.90
CA ILE A 84 5.49 0.00 -7.36
C ILE A 84 5.46 1.20 -8.29
N TYR A 85 4.86 1.02 -9.47
CA TYR A 85 4.64 2.11 -10.40
C TYR A 85 3.15 2.43 -10.45
N ASN A 86 2.84 3.72 -10.42
CA ASN A 86 1.50 4.25 -10.63
C ASN A 86 1.51 5.10 -11.90
N PHE A 87 0.79 4.67 -12.93
CA PHE A 87 0.50 5.47 -14.11
C PHE A 87 -0.90 6.08 -13.99
N ASN A 88 -1.04 7.36 -14.36
CA ASN A 88 -2.35 8.01 -14.42
C ASN A 88 -2.36 9.14 -15.45
N ALA A 89 -2.76 8.82 -16.69
CA ALA A 89 -2.97 9.79 -17.76
C ALA A 89 -4.31 10.54 -17.66
N GLN A 90 -5.25 10.05 -16.85
CA GLN A 90 -6.53 10.73 -16.62
C GLN A 90 -6.39 11.96 -15.69
N LYS A 91 -5.30 12.03 -14.93
CA LYS A 91 -5.05 13.12 -13.98
C LYS A 91 -4.35 14.28 -14.66
N ASP A 92 -4.88 15.48 -14.46
CA ASP A 92 -4.22 16.72 -14.87
C ASP A 92 -2.75 16.76 -14.36
N LEU A 93 -1.83 17.04 -15.28
CA LEU A 93 -0.40 16.96 -15.01
C LEU A 93 0.02 17.95 -13.91
N GLN A 94 -0.51 19.17 -13.91
CA GLN A 94 -0.18 20.18 -12.90
C GLN A 94 -0.65 19.76 -11.50
N LYS A 95 -1.84 19.15 -11.39
CA LYS A 95 -2.29 18.56 -10.12
C LYS A 95 -1.40 17.39 -9.70
N ARG A 96 -0.99 16.54 -10.64
CA ARG A 96 -0.12 15.39 -10.35
C ARG A 96 1.26 15.82 -9.86
N LEU A 97 1.87 16.84 -10.47
CA LEU A 97 3.13 17.41 -10.02
C LEU A 97 3.02 18.00 -8.60
N LYS A 98 1.93 18.69 -8.28
CA LYS A 98 1.68 19.17 -6.90
C LYS A 98 1.56 18.05 -5.88
N ASP A 99 0.91 16.94 -6.25
CA ASP A 99 0.85 15.77 -5.38
C ASP A 99 2.24 15.17 -5.17
N ILE A 100 3.07 15.10 -6.21
CA ILE A 100 4.46 14.65 -6.11
C ILE A 100 5.27 15.56 -5.17
N ASP A 101 5.16 16.89 -5.34
CA ASP A 101 5.83 17.86 -4.45
C ASP A 101 5.42 17.64 -2.99
N LYS A 102 4.13 17.38 -2.75
CA LYS A 102 3.63 17.05 -1.42
C LYS A 102 4.27 15.77 -0.89
N LEU A 103 4.28 14.68 -1.67
CA LEU A 103 4.87 13.39 -1.26
C LEU A 103 6.34 13.55 -0.86
N ILE A 104 7.10 14.36 -1.62
CA ILE A 104 8.51 14.65 -1.35
C ILE A 104 8.64 15.46 -0.05
N ALA A 105 7.86 16.54 0.08
CA ALA A 105 7.95 17.45 1.23
C ALA A 105 7.57 16.75 2.55
N THR A 106 6.51 15.95 2.54
CA THR A 106 6.03 15.21 3.73
C THR A 106 6.82 13.93 3.98
N LYS A 107 7.62 13.47 3.02
CA LYS A 107 8.28 12.15 3.05
C LYS A 107 7.27 11.04 3.32
N THR A 108 6.16 11.05 2.59
CA THR A 108 5.05 10.12 2.82
C THR A 108 5.50 8.68 2.65
N GLN A 109 5.16 7.85 3.64
CA GLN A 109 5.34 6.41 3.69
C GLN A 109 4.00 5.72 3.46
N PHE A 110 3.96 4.86 2.45
CA PHE A 110 2.81 4.03 2.14
C PHE A 110 2.98 2.66 2.78
N ILE A 111 2.09 2.31 3.71
CA ILE A 111 1.95 0.95 4.24
C ILE A 111 1.12 0.17 3.22
N VAL A 112 1.78 -0.61 2.36
CA VAL A 112 1.14 -1.22 1.19
C VAL A 112 0.61 -2.60 1.52
N PHE A 113 -0.65 -2.83 1.17
CA PHE A 113 -1.27 -4.15 1.11
C PHE A 113 -1.60 -4.47 -0.35
N LYS A 114 -0.88 -5.41 -0.95
CA LYS A 114 -1.04 -5.77 -2.36
C LYS A 114 -2.16 -6.81 -2.53
N GLN A 115 -2.99 -6.61 -3.54
CA GLN A 115 -3.94 -7.59 -4.01
C GLN A 115 -3.21 -8.88 -4.46
N THR A 116 -3.78 -10.02 -4.12
CA THR A 116 -3.31 -11.35 -4.52
C THR A 116 -4.51 -12.30 -4.63
N PHE A 117 -4.35 -13.33 -5.44
CA PHE A 117 -5.33 -14.42 -5.60
C PHE A 117 -4.78 -15.76 -5.09
N LYS A 118 -3.75 -15.73 -4.23
CA LYS A 118 -3.06 -16.96 -3.79
C LYS A 118 -4.03 -17.93 -3.11
N GLY A 119 -4.17 -19.12 -3.71
CA GLY A 119 -4.96 -20.22 -3.16
C GLY A 119 -6.49 -20.06 -3.27
N THR A 120 -7.01 -18.97 -3.85
CA THR A 120 -8.45 -18.77 -4.05
C THR A 120 -8.75 -18.01 -5.34
N LYS A 121 -9.97 -18.09 -5.87
CA LYS A 121 -10.41 -17.23 -6.98
C LYS A 121 -10.83 -15.82 -6.53
N LYS A 122 -10.78 -15.53 -5.23
CA LYS A 122 -11.20 -14.25 -4.67
C LYS A 122 -9.96 -13.38 -4.44
N SER A 123 -10.11 -12.09 -4.69
CA SER A 123 -9.07 -11.15 -4.31
C SER A 123 -8.91 -11.11 -2.80
N GLN A 124 -7.66 -11.10 -2.37
CA GLN A 124 -7.24 -10.90 -0.99
C GLN A 124 -6.12 -9.88 -0.96
N TYR A 125 -5.84 -9.33 0.21
CA TYR A 125 -4.79 -8.33 0.40
C TYR A 125 -3.76 -8.87 1.38
N GLN A 126 -2.48 -8.80 1.00
CA GLN A 126 -1.35 -9.18 1.85
C GLN A 126 -0.43 -7.98 2.05
N PHE A 127 0.14 -7.84 3.24
CA PHE A 127 1.14 -6.80 3.49
C PHE A 127 2.35 -6.98 2.56
N TYR A 128 2.70 -5.91 1.86
CA TYR A 128 3.67 -5.93 0.78
C TYR A 128 4.93 -5.12 1.07
N GLY A 129 4.91 -4.34 2.15
CA GLY A 129 6.03 -3.53 2.63
C GLY A 129 5.65 -2.07 2.80
N VAL A 130 6.65 -1.27 3.17
CA VAL A 130 6.54 0.19 3.26
C VAL A 130 7.25 0.81 2.07
N PHE A 131 6.58 1.71 1.37
CA PHE A 131 7.07 2.33 0.14
C PHE A 131 7.07 3.85 0.25
N MET A 132 8.00 4.49 -0.44
CA MET A 132 8.08 5.94 -0.54
C MET A 132 8.25 6.36 -1.99
N TYR A 133 7.90 7.61 -2.30
CA TYR A 133 8.25 8.22 -3.58
C TYR A 133 9.76 8.09 -3.86
N ASP A 134 10.12 7.68 -5.08
CA ASP A 134 11.51 7.63 -5.56
C ASP A 134 11.73 8.62 -6.70
N LYS A 135 10.94 8.47 -7.78
CA LYS A 135 11.10 9.25 -9.01
C LYS A 135 9.82 9.26 -9.85
N THR A 136 9.79 10.16 -10.82
CA THR A 136 8.83 10.16 -11.92
C THR A 136 9.43 9.58 -13.19
N LEU A 137 8.58 9.03 -14.05
CA LEU A 137 8.88 8.64 -15.43
C LEU A 137 7.85 9.31 -16.37
N ASP A 138 8.13 9.29 -17.68
CA ASP A 138 7.20 9.72 -18.74
C ASP A 138 6.63 11.12 -18.49
N ASP A 139 7.52 12.09 -18.26
CA ASP A 139 7.19 13.49 -17.96
C ASP A 139 6.26 13.70 -16.75
N GLY A 140 6.25 12.75 -15.80
CA GLY A 140 5.43 12.83 -14.58
C GLY A 140 4.12 12.05 -14.65
N GLN A 141 3.80 11.40 -15.77
CA GLN A 141 2.61 10.54 -15.88
C GLN A 141 2.73 9.27 -15.05
N THR A 142 3.95 8.78 -14.85
CA THR A 142 4.25 7.62 -14.01
C THR A 142 5.01 8.05 -12.77
N ILE A 143 4.58 7.59 -11.60
CA ILE A 143 5.31 7.74 -10.33
C ILE A 143 5.84 6.37 -9.92
N ALA A 144 7.13 6.29 -9.64
CA ALA A 144 7.76 5.12 -9.07
C ALA A 144 7.91 5.30 -7.55
N TYR A 145 7.43 4.32 -6.81
CA TYR A 145 7.60 4.21 -5.36
C TYR A 145 8.57 3.07 -5.07
N LYS A 146 9.59 3.34 -4.25
CA LYS A 146 10.59 2.36 -3.85
C LYS A 146 10.26 1.78 -2.48
N LYS A 147 10.42 0.46 -2.34
CA LYS A 147 10.34 -0.22 -1.05
C LYS A 147 11.48 0.26 -0.15
N ILE A 148 11.12 0.67 1.07
CA ILE A 148 12.06 1.09 2.10
C ILE A 148 12.10 0.15 3.31
N SER A 149 11.09 -0.71 3.47
CA SER A 149 11.03 -1.70 4.54
C SER A 149 10.13 -2.88 4.19
N ASP A 150 10.51 -4.08 4.66
CA ASP A 150 9.67 -5.28 4.66
C ASP A 150 8.91 -5.46 5.97
N GLU A 151 9.03 -4.53 6.91
CA GLU A 151 8.30 -4.50 8.17
C GLU A 151 7.62 -3.15 8.44
N PHE A 152 6.47 -3.20 9.09
CA PHE A 152 5.80 -2.03 9.66
C PHE A 152 5.53 -2.28 11.14
N LYS A 153 6.02 -1.38 11.99
CA LYS A 153 5.77 -1.40 13.43
C LYS A 153 4.59 -0.51 13.75
N PHE A 154 3.61 -1.06 14.46
CA PHE A 154 2.48 -0.28 14.87
C PHE A 154 2.85 0.58 16.09
N ASN A 155 2.62 1.88 15.98
CA ASN A 155 2.65 2.78 17.13
C ASN A 155 1.31 2.67 17.88
N PHE A 156 1.09 1.56 18.58
CA PHE A 156 0.01 1.46 19.55
C PHE A 156 0.39 2.42 20.68
N LYS A 157 -0.42 3.47 20.92
CA LYS A 157 -0.34 4.16 22.22
C LYS A 157 -0.44 3.07 23.29
N ASP A 158 0.50 3.05 24.24
CA ASP A 158 0.48 2.05 25.30
C ASP A 158 -0.91 2.02 25.92
N LEU A 159 -1.55 0.86 25.84
CA LEU A 159 -2.88 0.58 26.41
C LEU A 159 -2.79 0.54 27.93
#